data_AF-A0A1L9B956-F1
#
_entry.id   AF-A0A1L9B956-F1
#
_cell.length_a   1.000
_cell.length_b   1.000
_cell.length_c   1.000
_cell.angle_alpha   90.00
_cell.angle_beta   90.00
_cell.angle_gamma   90.00
#
_symmetry.space_group_name_H-M   'P 1'
#
loop_
_entity.id
_entity.type
_entity.pdbx_description
1 polymer ?
#
loop_
_entity_poly.entity_id
_entity_poly.type
_entity_poly.pdbx_seq_one_letter_code
_entity_poly.pdbx_strand_id
1 'polypeptide(L)'
;MASSPGAPEPRQAALYEFLFTNLASWHLALLRRVLANPREAPDIRGQAAEALGCHYARYRHRWQRRYRRLVETLEHGLEDPAPEVRFWSIYALTCMEEARVLPRLRLIAATDTASCPGMWTLRQEALWAIAQFEGRDIDDPRTL
;
A
#
# COMPACT_ATOMS: atom_id res chain seq x y z
N MET A 1 -20.73 9.22 21.72
CA MET A 1 -21.27 8.12 20.89
C MET A 1 -20.39 8.00 19.68
N ALA A 2 -19.56 6.95 19.60
CA ALA A 2 -18.73 6.70 18.42
C ALA A 2 -19.63 6.05 17.36
N SER A 3 -19.85 6.74 16.24
CA SER A 3 -20.58 6.18 15.10
C SER A 3 -19.88 4.89 14.68
N SER A 4 -20.65 3.81 14.60
CA SER A 4 -20.14 2.53 14.13
C SER A 4 -19.53 2.73 12.75
N PRO A 5 -18.31 2.23 12.48
CA PRO A 5 -17.82 2.14 11.13
C PRO A 5 -18.89 1.44 10.27
N GLY A 6 -19.40 2.12 9.23
CA GLY A 6 -20.39 1.55 8.31
C GLY A 6 -19.92 0.22 7.72
N ALA A 7 -20.85 -0.58 7.19
CA ALA A 7 -20.57 -1.93 6.71
C ALA A 7 -19.34 -2.00 5.76
N PRO A 8 -18.55 -3.09 5.78
CA PRO A 8 -17.30 -3.20 5.03
C PRO A 8 -17.49 -2.98 3.52
N GLU A 9 -18.55 -3.53 2.93
CA GLU A 9 -18.83 -3.46 1.49
C GLU A 9 -18.98 -2.01 0.96
N PRO A 10 -19.78 -1.12 1.58
CA PRO A 10 -19.82 0.31 1.20
C PRO A 10 -18.47 1.02 1.26
N ARG A 11 -17.58 0.63 2.19
CA ARG A 11 -16.26 1.26 2.34
C ARG A 11 -15.27 0.77 1.29
N GLN A 12 -15.32 -0.52 0.99
CA GLN A 12 -14.53 -1.11 -0.08
C GLN A 12 -14.87 -0.48 -1.43
N ALA A 13 -16.16 -0.31 -1.73
CA ALA A 13 -16.62 0.37 -2.95
C ALA A 13 -16.14 1.83 -3.03
N ALA A 14 -16.22 2.59 -1.93
CA ALA A 14 -15.75 3.98 -1.88
C ALA A 14 -14.22 4.10 -2.06
N LEU A 15 -13.45 3.15 -1.53
CA LEU A 15 -11.98 3.12 -1.70
C LEU A 15 -11.59 2.80 -3.14
N TYR A 16 -12.33 1.90 -3.81
CA TYR A 16 -12.14 1.65 -5.24
C TYR A 16 -12.43 2.88 -6.10
N GLU A 17 -13.50 3.62 -5.80
CA GLU A 17 -13.83 4.86 -6.50
C GLU A 17 -12.77 5.96 -6.29
N PHE A 18 -12.11 5.95 -5.12
CA PHE A 18 -11.01 6.87 -4.80
C PHE A 18 -9.71 6.60 -5.55
N LEU A 19 -9.51 5.40 -6.10
CA LEU A 19 -8.37 5.12 -6.99
C LEU A 19 -8.45 5.91 -8.30
N PHE A 20 -9.66 6.27 -8.76
CA PHE A 20 -9.90 6.88 -10.08
C PHE A 20 -10.37 8.33 -10.02
N THR A 21 -10.42 8.95 -8.83
CA THR A 21 -10.91 10.33 -8.65
C THR A 21 -9.85 11.23 -8.04
N ASN A 22 -9.92 12.53 -8.33
CA ASN A 22 -8.97 13.50 -7.80
C ASN A 22 -9.30 13.79 -6.32
N LEU A 23 -8.65 13.04 -5.43
CA LEU A 23 -8.88 13.13 -3.99
C LEU A 23 -8.48 14.50 -3.42
N ALA A 24 -9.42 15.14 -2.72
CA ALA A 24 -9.09 16.29 -1.88
C ALA A 24 -8.06 15.90 -0.80
N SER A 25 -7.23 16.86 -0.37
CA SER A 25 -6.15 16.65 0.59
C SER A 25 -6.59 16.05 1.93
N TRP A 26 -7.84 16.29 2.34
CA TRP A 26 -8.41 15.72 3.56
C TRP A 26 -8.72 14.23 3.42
N HIS A 27 -9.13 13.75 2.24
CA HIS A 27 -9.32 12.31 1.98
C HIS A 27 -7.99 11.57 2.11
N LEU A 28 -6.91 12.11 1.56
CA LEU A 28 -5.56 11.52 1.70
C LEU A 28 -5.12 11.45 3.16
N ALA A 29 -5.43 12.49 3.94
CA ALA A 29 -5.16 12.50 5.37
C ALA A 29 -5.99 11.45 6.12
N LEU A 30 -7.24 11.20 5.70
CA LEU A 30 -8.11 10.18 6.24
C LEU A 30 -7.61 8.76 5.88
N LEU A 31 -7.28 8.50 4.61
CA LEU A 31 -6.73 7.21 4.17
C LEU A 31 -5.48 6.84 4.94
N ARG A 32 -4.56 7.79 5.14
CA ARG A 32 -3.35 7.56 5.95
C ARG A 32 -3.69 7.21 7.40
N ARG A 33 -4.75 7.79 7.97
CA ARG A 33 -5.22 7.44 9.33
C ARG A 33 -5.86 6.06 9.36
N VAL A 34 -6.60 5.68 8.31
CA VAL A 34 -7.21 4.35 8.17
C VAL A 34 -6.12 3.29 8.12
N LEU A 35 -5.12 3.45 7.24
CA LEU A 35 -3.96 2.56 7.16
C LEU A 35 -3.27 2.38 8.53
N ALA A 36 -3.07 3.48 9.26
CA ALA A 36 -2.40 3.47 10.57
C ALA A 36 -3.27 2.96 11.73
N ASN A 37 -4.57 2.68 11.53
CA ASN A 37 -5.47 2.31 12.61
C ASN A 37 -5.58 0.79 12.75
N PRO A 38 -4.95 0.15 13.75
CA PRO A 38 -4.99 -1.31 13.90
C PRO A 38 -6.39 -1.87 14.23
N ARG A 39 -7.38 -1.01 14.51
CA ARG A 39 -8.77 -1.40 14.73
C ARG A 39 -9.61 -1.46 13.45
N GLU A 40 -9.11 -0.94 12.33
CA GLU A 40 -9.75 -1.13 11.03
C GLU A 40 -9.44 -2.53 10.50
N ALA A 41 -10.38 -3.07 9.72
CA ALA A 41 -10.23 -4.38 9.11
C ALA A 41 -9.03 -4.39 8.13
N PRO A 42 -8.25 -5.49 8.05
CA PRO A 42 -7.04 -5.54 7.23
C PRO A 42 -7.23 -5.19 5.75
N ASP A 43 -8.34 -5.61 5.17
CA ASP A 43 -8.76 -5.30 3.81
C ASP A 43 -8.92 -3.79 3.59
N ILE A 44 -9.59 -3.09 4.52
CA ILE A 44 -9.78 -1.64 4.48
C ILE A 44 -8.44 -0.90 4.62
N ARG A 45 -7.54 -1.40 5.47
CA ARG A 45 -6.19 -0.83 5.62
C ARG A 45 -5.36 -1.03 4.36
N GLY A 46 -5.41 -2.22 3.76
CA GLY A 46 -4.75 -2.53 2.50
C GLY A 46 -5.23 -1.64 1.36
N GLN A 47 -6.55 -1.51 1.18
CA GLN A 47 -7.14 -0.61 0.19
C GLN A 47 -6.76 0.86 0.41
N ALA A 48 -6.63 1.29 1.67
CA ALA A 48 -6.14 2.63 1.96
C ALA A 48 -4.68 2.82 1.52
N ALA A 49 -3.82 1.81 1.68
CA ALA A 49 -2.45 1.84 1.17
C ALA A 49 -2.42 1.91 -0.37
N GLU A 50 -3.20 1.07 -1.04
CA GLU A 50 -3.32 1.06 -2.51
C GLU A 50 -3.75 2.43 -3.05
N ALA A 51 -4.84 2.99 -2.51
CA ALA A 51 -5.36 4.30 -2.91
C ALA A 51 -4.33 5.42 -2.71
N LEU A 52 -3.57 5.37 -1.61
CA LEU A 52 -2.47 6.31 -1.37
C LEU A 52 -1.35 6.15 -2.40
N GLY A 53 -0.93 4.91 -2.71
CA GLY A 53 0.07 4.61 -3.72
C GLY A 53 -0.28 5.19 -5.09
N CYS A 54 -1.48 4.87 -5.58
CA CYS A 54 -1.98 5.35 -6.88
C CYS A 54 -2.05 6.88 -6.94
N HIS A 55 -2.52 7.53 -5.88
CA HIS A 55 -2.61 8.98 -5.86
C HIS A 55 -1.24 9.66 -5.80
N TYR A 56 -0.28 9.06 -5.07
CA TYR A 56 1.05 9.65 -4.88
C TYR A 56 2.09 9.23 -5.93
N ALA A 57 1.79 8.29 -6.83
CA ALA A 57 2.73 7.81 -7.85
C ALA A 57 3.37 8.93 -8.68
N ARG A 58 2.60 9.96 -9.04
CA ARG A 58 3.07 11.10 -9.85
C ARG A 58 3.28 12.37 -9.02
N TYR A 59 3.33 12.25 -7.71
CA TYR A 59 3.38 13.39 -6.80
C TYR A 59 4.77 14.03 -6.78
N ARG A 60 4.85 15.33 -7.14
CA ARG A 60 6.13 16.03 -7.31
C ARG A 60 6.67 16.67 -6.04
N HIS A 61 5.84 16.89 -5.02
CA HIS A 61 6.25 17.64 -3.82
C HIS A 61 6.77 16.74 -2.69
N ARG A 62 7.70 15.82 -3.02
CA ARG A 62 8.23 14.82 -2.07
C ARG A 62 8.92 15.41 -0.83
N TRP A 63 9.38 16.67 -0.90
CA TRP A 63 9.97 17.40 0.24
C TRP A 63 8.98 17.72 1.36
N GLN A 64 7.68 17.73 1.07
CA GLN A 64 6.66 18.13 2.03
C GLN A 64 6.54 17.13 3.18
N ARG A 65 6.34 17.64 4.40
CA ARG A 65 6.18 16.82 5.61
C ARG A 65 5.07 15.77 5.49
N ARG A 66 3.99 16.09 4.77
CA ARG A 66 2.88 15.15 4.55
C ARG A 66 3.28 13.93 3.73
N TYR A 67 4.17 14.11 2.75
CA TYR A 67 4.69 13.02 1.93
C TYR A 67 5.58 12.11 2.76
N ARG A 68 6.54 12.68 3.50
CA ARG A 68 7.42 11.91 4.40
C ARG A 68 6.64 11.08 5.42
N ARG A 69 5.62 11.67 6.04
CA ARG A 69 4.72 10.94 6.97
C ARG A 69 3.94 9.82 6.29
N LEU A 70 3.56 10.00 5.02
CA LEU A 70 2.90 8.93 4.26
C LEU A 70 3.86 7.77 4.03
N VAL A 71 5.07 8.06 3.54
CA VAL A 71 6.10 7.02 3.31
C VAL A 71 6.42 6.28 4.62
N GLU A 72 6.58 6.99 5.74
CA GLU A 72 6.76 6.37 7.07
C GLU A 72 5.58 5.46 7.45
N THR A 73 4.34 5.86 7.12
CA THR A 73 3.14 5.04 7.41
C THR A 73 3.11 3.78 6.54
N LEU A 74 3.48 3.87 5.27
CA LEU A 74 3.55 2.74 4.34
C LEU A 74 4.71 1.80 4.71
N GLU A 75 5.86 2.33 5.12
CA GLU A 75 6.98 1.53 5.64
C GLU A 75 6.58 0.72 6.87
N HIS A 76 5.80 1.32 7.78
CA HIS A 76 5.24 0.57 8.91
C HIS A 76 4.25 -0.51 8.45
N GLY A 77 3.51 -0.26 7.36
CA GLY A 77 2.63 -1.25 6.73
C GLY A 77 3.38 -2.50 6.22
N LEU A 78 4.69 -2.42 5.93
CA LEU A 78 5.54 -3.57 5.58
C LEU A 78 5.81 -4.52 6.76
N GLU A 79 5.40 -4.15 7.97
CA GLU A 79 5.52 -4.92 9.20
C GLU A 79 4.16 -5.36 9.75
N ASP A 80 3.08 -5.05 9.03
CA ASP A 80 1.73 -5.35 9.49
C ASP A 80 1.52 -6.87 9.67
N PRO A 81 0.80 -7.32 10.72
CA PRO A 81 0.49 -8.74 10.88
C PRO A 81 -0.32 -9.33 9.72
N ALA A 82 -1.14 -8.52 9.04
CA ALA A 82 -1.98 -8.97 7.94
C ALA A 82 -1.24 -8.90 6.59
N PRO A 83 -1.26 -9.99 5.80
CA PRO A 83 -0.57 -10.05 4.51
C PRO A 83 -1.10 -9.03 3.50
N GLU A 84 -2.41 -8.72 3.51
CA GLU A 84 -3.02 -7.75 2.61
C GLU A 84 -2.43 -6.35 2.80
N VAL A 85 -2.20 -5.93 4.05
CA VAL A 85 -1.63 -4.62 4.35
C VAL A 85 -0.17 -4.56 3.92
N ARG A 86 0.60 -5.62 4.17
CA ARG A 86 1.99 -5.73 3.69
C ARG A 86 2.05 -5.64 2.17
N PHE A 87 1.17 -6.38 1.48
CA PHE A 87 1.10 -6.45 0.03
C PHE A 87 0.86 -5.07 -0.58
N TRP A 88 -0.22 -4.40 -0.15
CA TRP A 88 -0.58 -3.10 -0.69
C TRP A 88 0.40 -1.98 -0.28
N SER A 89 1.14 -2.17 0.81
CA SER A 89 2.23 -1.26 1.18
C SER A 89 3.43 -1.41 0.26
N ILE A 90 3.80 -2.65 -0.15
CA ILE A 90 4.85 -2.88 -1.16
C ILE A 90 4.45 -2.22 -2.47
N TYR A 91 3.23 -2.49 -2.95
CA TYR A 91 2.70 -1.90 -4.18
C TYR A 91 2.77 -0.37 -4.14
N ALA A 92 2.23 0.25 -3.09
CA ALA A 92 2.19 1.70 -2.96
C ALA A 92 3.59 2.35 -2.96
N LEU A 93 4.53 1.79 -2.19
CA LEU A 93 5.92 2.28 -2.13
C LEU A 93 6.64 2.13 -3.47
N THR A 94 6.31 1.08 -4.23
CA THR A 94 6.84 0.84 -5.58
C THR A 94 6.29 1.86 -6.58
N CYS A 95 4.97 2.06 -6.60
CA CYS A 95 4.34 3.08 -7.45
C CYS A 95 4.82 4.50 -7.15
N MET A 96 5.16 4.78 -5.88
CA MET A 96 5.73 6.05 -5.44
C MET A 96 7.25 6.16 -5.71
N GLU A 97 7.87 5.11 -6.26
CA GLU A 97 9.30 5.02 -6.56
C GLU A 97 10.18 5.28 -5.31
N GLU A 98 9.78 4.79 -4.15
CA GLU A 98 10.50 4.97 -2.88
C GLU A 98 11.64 3.95 -2.72
N ALA A 99 12.69 4.06 -3.55
CA ALA A 99 13.79 3.09 -3.62
C ALA A 99 14.52 2.81 -2.29
N ARG A 100 14.36 3.68 -1.29
CA ARG A 100 14.90 3.47 0.07
C ARG A 100 14.37 2.21 0.76
N VAL A 101 13.23 1.66 0.31
CA VAL A 101 12.63 0.45 0.88
C VAL A 101 13.23 -0.85 0.33
N LEU A 102 14.13 -0.80 -0.65
CA LEU A 102 14.78 -1.96 -1.27
C LEU A 102 15.36 -2.98 -0.27
N PRO A 103 16.08 -2.58 0.82
CA PRO A 103 16.56 -3.54 1.81
C PRO A 103 15.43 -4.32 2.48
N ARG A 104 14.30 -3.66 2.75
CA ARG A 104 13.13 -4.30 3.36
C ARG A 104 12.43 -5.23 2.38
N LEU A 105 12.31 -4.84 1.10
CA LEU A 105 11.75 -5.71 0.05
C LEU A 105 12.57 -6.99 -0.12
N ARG A 106 13.91 -6.91 -0.11
CA ARG A 106 14.78 -8.09 -0.19
C ARG A 106 14.57 -9.03 0.99
N LEU A 107 14.35 -8.50 2.19
CA LEU A 107 14.04 -9.30 3.37
C LEU A 107 12.67 -9.99 3.22
N ILE A 108 11.63 -9.28 2.78
CA ILE A 108 10.30 -9.85 2.52
C ILE A 108 10.38 -10.95 1.47
N ALA A 109 11.06 -10.71 0.35
CA ALA A 109 11.28 -11.71 -0.70
C ALA A 109 12.00 -12.98 -0.19
N ALA A 110 12.85 -12.85 0.84
CA ALA A 110 13.56 -13.96 1.42
C ALA A 110 12.76 -14.72 2.50
N THR A 111 11.81 -14.07 3.18
CA THR A 111 11.24 -14.59 4.44
C THR A 111 9.73 -14.70 4.49
N ASP A 112 9.00 -13.90 3.70
CA ASP A 112 7.54 -13.84 3.77
C ASP A 112 6.89 -14.60 2.61
N THR A 113 6.35 -15.77 2.92
CA THR A 113 5.64 -16.64 1.97
C THR A 113 4.13 -16.53 2.07
N ALA A 114 3.59 -15.57 2.84
CA ALA A 114 2.15 -15.39 2.94
C ALA A 114 1.53 -15.03 1.58
N SER A 115 0.26 -15.38 1.39
CA SER A 115 -0.50 -15.04 0.18
C SER A 115 -1.52 -13.95 0.49
N CYS A 116 -1.69 -13.02 -0.44
CA CYS A 116 -2.81 -12.09 -0.44
C CYS A 116 -3.99 -12.73 -1.22
N PRO A 117 -5.17 -12.95 -0.61
CA PRO A 117 -6.29 -13.59 -1.29
C PRO A 117 -6.66 -12.92 -2.63
N GLY A 118 -6.82 -13.72 -3.68
CA GLY A 118 -7.12 -13.22 -5.04
C GLY A 118 -5.92 -12.68 -5.82
N MET A 119 -4.74 -12.55 -5.19
CA MET A 119 -3.52 -12.02 -5.79
C MET A 119 -2.42 -13.09 -5.90
N TRP A 120 -1.24 -12.82 -5.35
CA TRP A 120 -0.07 -13.70 -5.29
C TRP A 120 0.64 -13.59 -3.94
N THR A 121 1.81 -14.21 -3.80
CA THR A 121 2.55 -14.21 -2.52
C THR A 121 3.26 -12.87 -2.26
N LEU A 122 3.51 -12.58 -0.98
CA LEU A 122 4.31 -11.41 -0.58
C LEU A 122 5.73 -11.47 -1.15
N ARG A 123 6.28 -12.68 -1.26
CA ARG A 123 7.55 -12.93 -1.95
C ARG A 123 7.51 -12.46 -3.41
N GLN A 124 6.49 -12.88 -4.15
CA GLN A 124 6.32 -12.51 -5.56
C GLN A 124 6.12 -11.00 -5.73
N GLU A 125 5.33 -10.38 -4.87
CA GLU A 125 5.12 -8.93 -4.86
C GLU A 125 6.43 -8.16 -4.59
N ALA A 126 7.20 -8.61 -3.60
CA ALA A 126 8.50 -8.01 -3.30
C ALA A 126 9.51 -8.18 -4.44
N LEU A 127 9.52 -9.33 -5.12
CA LEU A 127 10.39 -9.57 -6.27
C LEU A 127 9.99 -8.72 -7.48
N TRP A 128 8.69 -8.55 -7.74
CA TRP A 128 8.19 -7.63 -8.75
C TRP A 128 8.63 -6.20 -8.45
N ALA A 129 8.43 -5.74 -7.21
CA ALA A 129 8.84 -4.40 -6.78
C ALA A 129 10.34 -4.16 -6.97
N ILE A 130 11.19 -5.13 -6.59
CA ILE A 130 12.64 -5.06 -6.81
C ILE A 130 12.96 -4.95 -8.31
N ALA A 131 12.30 -5.75 -9.15
CA ALA A 131 12.49 -5.70 -10.59
C ALA A 131 12.12 -4.34 -11.19
N GLN A 132 11.02 -3.73 -10.74
CA GLN A 132 10.61 -2.38 -11.13
C GLN A 132 11.69 -1.34 -10.80
N PHE A 133 12.26 -1.39 -9.59
CA PHE A 133 13.37 -0.51 -9.20
C PHE A 133 14.65 -0.74 -10.00
N GLU A 134 14.85 -1.97 -10.52
CA GLU A 134 15.97 -2.34 -11.38
C GLU A 134 15.71 -2.02 -12.87
N GLY A 135 14.54 -1.49 -13.22
CA GLY A 135 14.15 -1.20 -14.60
C GLY A 135 13.84 -2.45 -15.43
N ARG A 136 13.54 -3.57 -14.79
CA ARG A 136 13.08 -4.80 -15.44
C ARG A 136 11.57 -4.79 -15.54
N ASP A 137 11.07 -4.98 -16.76
CA ASP A 137 9.64 -5.08 -17.00
C ASP A 137 9.16 -6.51 -16.71
N ILE A 138 8.32 -6.66 -15.69
CA ILE A 138 7.71 -7.93 -15.33
C ILE A 138 6.21 -7.71 -15.30
N ASP A 139 5.54 -8.30 -16.29
CA ASP A 139 4.10 -8.16 -16.50
C ASP A 139 3.27 -8.94 -15.47
N ASP A 140 3.73 -10.13 -15.04
CA ASP A 140 3.00 -10.98 -14.10
C ASP A 140 3.90 -11.49 -12.96
N PRO A 141 3.70 -10.99 -11.72
CA PRO A 141 4.44 -11.43 -10.54
C PRO A 141 4.30 -12.92 -10.21
N ARG A 142 3.30 -13.61 -10.76
CA ARG A 142 3.13 -15.08 -10.58
C ARG A 142 4.23 -15.89 -11.26
N THR A 143 5.01 -15.27 -12.14
CA THR A 143 6.15 -15.90 -12.84
C THR A 143 7.45 -15.88 -12.02
N LEU A 144 7.45 -15.25 -10.84
CA LEU A 144 8.57 -15.11 -9.90
C LEU A 144 8.48 -16.08 -8.70
#